data_AF-A0A1T5DF82-F1
#
_entry.id   AF-A0A1T5DF82-F1
#
_cell.length_a   1.000
_cell.length_b   1.000
_cell.length_c   1.000
_cell.angle_alpha   90.00
_cell.angle_beta   90.00
_cell.angle_gamma   90.00
#
_symmetry.space_group_name_H-M   'P 1'
#
loop_
_entity.id
_entity.type
_entity.pdbx_description
1 polymer ?
#
loop_
_entity_poly.entity_id
_entity_poly.type
_entity_poly.pdbx_seq_one_letter_code
_entity_poly.pdbx_strand_id
1 'polypeptide(L)'
;MMGSRCGSPSWMLFSSSLSGVILKTVLFVPCVSFFVDFIYASVAFLIVIPALILRFGALYEGVYPTLLLEAFAPVVFIFAYFWFVFASNSVEANLLVFYFSFCRLCFCRGFVVDSGASRYLSGSVFHASVGVVSSMSALRCGFSVFGFYFFDL
;
A
#
# COMPACT_ATOMS: atom_id res chain seq x y z
N MET A 1 -4.20 11.21 11.99
CA MET A 1 -4.43 11.40 10.54
C MET A 1 -3.97 10.13 9.81
N MET A 2 -4.52 9.81 8.64
CA MET A 2 -3.96 8.75 7.78
C MET A 2 -3.38 9.40 6.53
N GLY A 3 -2.13 9.08 6.21
CA GLY A 3 -1.48 9.56 4.99
C GLY A 3 -1.69 8.54 3.88
N SER A 4 -2.34 8.93 2.78
CA SER A 4 -2.38 8.11 1.57
C SER A 4 -1.53 8.76 0.49
N ARG A 5 -0.71 7.97 -0.20
CA ARG A 5 0.04 8.46 -1.36
C ARG A 5 -0.27 7.64 -2.58
N CYS A 6 -0.51 8.36 -3.67
CA CYS A 6 -0.76 7.84 -4.99
C CYS A 6 0.50 8.03 -5.84
N GLY A 7 1.15 6.92 -6.24
CA GLY A 7 2.24 6.95 -7.23
C GLY A 7 3.62 7.34 -6.68
N SER A 8 4.64 6.96 -7.46
CA SER A 8 6.03 7.41 -7.32
C SER A 8 6.30 8.58 -8.27
N PRO A 9 7.32 9.42 -8.02
CA PRO A 9 7.77 10.42 -9.00
C PRO A 9 7.94 9.82 -10.41
N SER A 10 7.54 10.53 -11.45
CA SER A 10 7.50 10.00 -12.83
C SER A 10 8.85 9.50 -13.34
N TRP A 11 9.97 10.07 -12.89
CA TRP A 11 11.32 9.60 -13.23
C TRP A 11 11.63 8.21 -12.68
N MET A 12 10.89 7.75 -11.67
CA MET A 12 11.03 6.41 -11.10
C MET A 12 10.34 5.31 -11.92
N LEU A 13 9.50 5.70 -12.88
CA LEU A 13 8.64 4.82 -13.65
C LEU A 13 9.31 4.45 -14.98
N PHE A 14 8.95 3.30 -15.57
CA PHE A 14 9.43 2.88 -16.90
C PHE A 14 8.92 3.77 -18.06
N SER A 15 7.91 4.58 -17.80
CA SER A 15 7.35 5.60 -18.70
C SER A 15 7.31 6.93 -17.94
N SER A 16 7.37 8.05 -18.66
CA SER A 16 7.15 9.39 -18.08
C SER A 16 5.69 9.64 -17.68
N SER A 17 4.78 8.69 -17.97
CA SER A 17 3.38 8.72 -17.54
C SER A 17 3.22 8.36 -16.06
N LEU A 18 2.27 9.01 -15.38
CA LEU A 18 1.91 8.77 -13.98
C LEU A 18 0.82 7.69 -13.80
N SER A 19 0.27 7.15 -14.89
CA SER A 19 -0.85 6.22 -14.88
C SER A 19 -0.46 4.85 -15.43
N GLY A 20 -0.74 3.77 -14.68
CA GLY A 20 -0.61 2.39 -15.15
C GLY A 20 0.83 1.87 -15.33
N VAL A 21 1.83 2.52 -14.73
CA VAL A 21 3.24 2.26 -15.04
C VAL A 21 3.94 1.47 -13.92
N ILE A 22 4.81 0.56 -14.35
CA ILE A 22 5.67 -0.26 -13.49
C ILE A 22 6.84 0.59 -12.96
N LEU A 23 7.09 0.46 -11.65
CA LEU A 23 8.25 1.05 -10.98
C LEU A 23 9.53 0.31 -11.40
N LYS A 24 10.59 1.05 -11.75
CA LYS A 24 11.89 0.44 -12.03
C LYS A 24 12.40 -0.26 -10.77
N THR A 25 12.76 -1.55 -10.87
CA THR A 25 13.24 -2.36 -9.74
C THR A 25 14.46 -1.73 -9.05
N VAL A 26 15.37 -1.13 -9.82
CA VAL A 26 16.54 -0.40 -9.29
C VAL A 26 16.16 0.84 -8.47
N LEU A 27 14.92 1.31 -8.56
CA LEU A 27 14.41 2.47 -7.85
C LEU A 27 13.48 2.09 -6.70
N PHE A 28 13.39 0.81 -6.34
CA PHE A 28 12.58 0.37 -5.21
C PHE A 28 13.04 0.99 -3.89
N VAL A 29 14.34 0.91 -3.54
CA VAL A 29 14.87 1.55 -2.32
C VAL A 29 14.65 3.07 -2.32
N PRO A 30 15.07 3.84 -3.36
CA PRO A 30 14.80 5.28 -3.43
C PRO A 30 13.31 5.63 -3.30
N CYS A 31 12.43 4.82 -3.89
CA CYS A 31 11.00 5.01 -3.77
C CYS A 31 10.52 4.85 -2.33
N VAL A 32 11.03 3.88 -1.57
CA VAL A 32 10.66 3.70 -0.17
C VAL A 32 11.25 4.81 0.71
N SER A 33 12.52 5.18 0.51
CA SER A 33 13.16 6.26 1.26
C SER A 33 12.37 7.56 1.18
N PHE A 34 11.75 7.84 0.04
CA PHE A 34 10.89 9.00 -0.12
C PHE A 34 9.66 9.03 0.82
N PHE A 35 9.15 7.87 1.24
CA PHE A 35 8.09 7.78 2.25
C PHE A 35 8.63 8.04 3.65
N VAL A 36 9.85 7.60 3.95
CA VAL A 36 10.55 7.90 5.21
C VAL A 36 10.75 9.42 5.33
N ASP A 37 11.29 10.05 4.29
CA ASP A 37 11.50 11.50 4.24
C ASP A 37 10.19 12.27 4.42
N PHE A 38 9.10 11.80 3.79
CA PHE A 38 7.78 12.40 3.94
C PHE A 38 7.26 12.32 5.38
N ILE A 39 7.42 11.18 6.06
CA ILE A 39 7.03 11.00 7.46
C ILE A 39 7.86 11.93 8.35
N TYR A 40 9.18 11.97 8.18
CA TYR A 40 10.05 12.84 8.98
C TYR A 40 9.82 14.32 8.74
N ALA A 41 9.62 14.73 7.49
CA ALA A 41 9.23 16.10 7.18
C ALA A 41 7.91 16.47 7.87
N SER A 42 6.92 15.56 7.88
CA SER A 42 5.65 15.78 8.56
C SER A 42 5.82 15.95 10.07
N VAL A 43 6.66 15.12 10.71
CA VAL A 43 6.97 15.24 12.14
C VAL A 43 7.65 16.56 12.47
N ALA A 44 8.53 17.08 11.59
CA ALA A 44 9.14 18.40 11.76
C ALA A 44 8.11 19.54 11.75
N PHE A 45 6.97 19.35 11.09
CA PHE A 45 5.80 20.25 11.14
C PHE A 45 4.78 19.87 12.22
N LEU A 46 5.14 19.03 13.19
CA LEU A 46 4.28 18.55 14.27
C LEU A 46 3.05 17.74 13.79
N ILE A 47 3.14 17.14 12.60
CA ILE A 47 2.11 16.28 12.01
C ILE A 47 2.53 14.82 12.17
N VAL A 48 1.83 14.09 13.03
CA VAL A 48 2.04 12.66 13.23
C VAL A 48 1.26 11.86 12.20
N ILE A 49 1.96 10.99 11.46
CA ILE A 49 1.39 10.04 10.51
C ILE A 49 1.42 8.64 11.13
N PRO A 50 0.39 8.24 11.90
CA PRO A 50 0.34 6.93 12.55
C PRO A 50 0.16 5.76 11.58
N ALA A 51 -0.32 6.03 10.35
CA ALA A 51 -0.49 5.02 9.33
C ALA A 51 -0.32 5.61 7.91
N LEU A 52 0.36 4.85 7.06
CA LEU A 52 0.54 5.11 5.65
C LEU A 52 -0.25 4.08 4.83
N ILE A 53 -1.03 4.55 3.86
CA ILE A 53 -1.76 3.71 2.92
C ILE A 53 -1.00 3.64 1.60
N LEU A 54 -0.53 2.44 1.25
CA LEU A 54 0.04 2.17 -0.06
C LEU A 54 -1.06 1.78 -1.05
N ARG A 55 -1.23 2.60 -2.08
CA ARG A 55 -2.18 2.37 -3.17
C ARG A 55 -1.45 1.66 -4.30
N PHE A 56 -1.65 0.34 -4.39
CA PHE A 56 -1.24 -0.43 -5.56
C PHE A 56 -2.38 -0.44 -6.57
N GLY A 57 -2.18 0.24 -7.69
CA GLY A 57 -3.10 0.22 -8.80
C GLY A 57 -3.02 -1.12 -9.53
N ALA A 58 -3.56 -2.19 -8.96
CA ALA A 58 -3.85 -3.35 -9.80
C ALA A 58 -5.10 -2.99 -10.59
N LEU A 59 -4.96 -2.80 -11.91
CA LEU A 59 -6.05 -2.82 -12.90
C LEU A 59 -6.97 -1.59 -12.98
N TYR A 60 -6.59 -0.42 -12.48
CA TYR A 60 -7.32 0.82 -12.82
C TYR A 60 -6.36 1.85 -13.42
N GLU A 61 -6.44 2.00 -14.75
CA GLU A 61 -5.85 3.13 -15.48
C GLU A 61 -6.69 4.38 -15.20
N GLY A 62 -6.55 4.92 -13.98
CA GLY A 62 -7.16 6.20 -13.63
C GLY A 62 -6.35 7.38 -14.18
N VAL A 63 -7.00 8.53 -14.33
CA VAL A 63 -6.37 9.82 -14.71
C VAL A 63 -5.53 10.42 -13.55
N TYR A 64 -5.44 9.73 -12.41
CA TYR A 64 -4.69 10.14 -11.24
C TYR A 64 -3.44 9.27 -11.04
N PRO A 65 -2.38 9.79 -10.38
CA PRO A 65 -1.14 9.05 -10.18
C PRO A 65 -1.39 7.69 -9.53
N THR A 66 -0.96 6.62 -10.18
CA THR A 66 -1.11 5.24 -9.68
C THR A 66 0.23 4.53 -9.76
N LEU A 67 0.56 3.78 -8.71
CA LEU A 67 1.69 2.86 -8.75
C LEU A 67 1.15 1.49 -9.18
N LEU A 68 1.38 1.10 -10.44
CA LEU A 68 0.99 -0.22 -10.92
C LEU A 68 2.08 -1.22 -10.55
N LEU A 69 1.73 -2.22 -9.73
CA LEU A 69 2.57 -3.38 -9.47
C LEU A 69 1.83 -4.62 -9.98
N GLU A 70 2.46 -5.38 -10.87
CA GLU A 70 1.92 -6.66 -11.36
C GLU A 70 1.68 -7.62 -10.20
N ALA A 71 0.60 -8.39 -10.19
CA ALA A 71 0.08 -9.17 -9.06
C ALA A 71 1.08 -9.83 -8.08
N PHE A 72 2.26 -10.29 -8.54
CA PHE A 72 3.33 -10.88 -7.71
C PHE A 72 4.40 -9.89 -7.21
N ALA A 73 4.62 -8.79 -7.93
CA ALA A 73 5.57 -7.73 -7.57
C ALA A 73 5.24 -6.96 -6.27
N PRO A 74 3.97 -6.71 -5.86
CA PRO A 74 3.65 -6.01 -4.62
C PRO A 74 4.17 -6.76 -3.41
N VAL A 75 4.12 -8.09 -3.42
CA VAL A 75 4.67 -8.94 -2.35
C VAL A 75 6.15 -8.60 -2.23
N VAL A 76 6.95 -8.96 -3.22
CA VAL A 76 8.41 -8.75 -3.16
C VAL A 76 8.78 -7.30 -2.84
N PHE A 77 8.08 -6.33 -3.41
CA PHE A 77 8.31 -4.91 -3.14
C PHE A 77 8.01 -4.52 -1.68
N ILE A 78 6.84 -4.90 -1.15
CA ILE A 78 6.44 -4.62 0.23
C ILE A 78 7.40 -5.32 1.21
N PHE A 79 7.73 -6.57 0.95
CA PHE A 79 8.57 -7.38 1.82
C PHE A 79 10.03 -6.99 1.81
N ALA A 80 10.65 -6.99 0.63
CA ALA A 80 12.10 -6.89 0.55
C ALA A 80 12.58 -5.45 0.71
N TYR A 81 11.76 -4.47 0.32
CA TYR A 81 12.19 -3.08 0.24
C TYR A 81 11.47 -2.19 1.25
N PHE A 82 10.15 -2.26 1.33
CA PHE A 82 9.37 -1.41 2.24
C PHE A 82 9.71 -1.69 3.71
N TRP A 83 9.59 -2.96 4.12
CA TRP A 83 9.92 -3.36 5.47
C TRP A 83 11.38 -3.04 5.83
N PHE A 84 12.33 -3.45 4.98
CA PHE A 84 13.76 -3.27 5.26
C PHE A 84 14.12 -1.79 5.48
N VAL A 85 13.63 -0.90 4.61
CA VAL A 85 13.91 0.54 4.71
C VAL A 85 13.18 1.18 5.90
N PHE A 86 11.95 0.77 6.21
CA PHE A 86 11.24 1.30 7.37
C PHE A 86 11.89 0.87 8.69
N ALA A 87 12.26 -0.40 8.79
CA ALA A 87 12.94 -0.95 9.96
C ALA A 87 14.33 -0.31 10.14
N SER A 88 15.12 -0.15 9.06
CA SER A 88 16.45 0.47 9.15
C SER A 88 16.40 1.94 9.52
N ASN A 89 15.29 2.63 9.22
CA ASN A 89 15.08 4.01 9.60
C ASN A 89 14.33 4.17 10.93
N SER A 90 13.89 3.10 11.61
CA SER A 90 13.07 3.20 12.84
C SER A 90 11.73 3.95 12.64
N VAL A 91 11.08 3.74 11.50
CA VAL A 91 9.76 4.34 11.21
C VAL A 91 8.68 3.57 11.98
N GLU A 92 7.96 4.27 12.86
CA GLU A 92 6.87 3.70 13.67
C GLU A 92 5.50 3.69 12.98
N ALA A 93 5.38 4.36 11.83
CA ALA A 93 4.13 4.45 11.10
C ALA A 93 3.65 3.07 10.63
N ASN A 94 2.38 2.75 10.93
CA ASN A 94 1.74 1.52 10.47
C ASN A 94 1.61 1.49 8.95
N LEU A 95 1.85 0.33 8.35
CA LEU A 95 1.65 0.15 6.91
C LEU A 95 0.29 -0.49 6.63
N LEU A 96 -0.56 0.24 5.91
CA LEU A 96 -1.85 -0.22 5.43
C LEU A 96 -1.78 -0.38 3.90
N VAL A 97 -2.43 -1.42 3.38
CA VAL A 97 -2.32 -1.80 1.97
C VAL A 97 -3.70 -2.15 1.41
N PHE A 98 -3.75 -2.65 0.16
CA PHE A 98 -4.95 -3.20 -0.46
C PHE A 98 -6.13 -2.24 -0.64
N TYR A 99 -5.86 -0.96 -0.95
CA TYR A 99 -6.88 0.02 -1.35
C TYR A 99 -7.70 -0.44 -2.57
N PHE A 100 -8.69 -1.30 -2.34
CA PHE A 100 -9.52 -1.96 -3.35
C PHE A 100 -10.99 -1.91 -2.98
N SER A 101 -11.83 -2.15 -3.98
CA SER A 101 -13.25 -2.37 -3.77
C SER A 101 -13.55 -3.75 -3.18
N PHE A 102 -14.71 -3.91 -2.55
CA PHE A 102 -15.11 -5.14 -1.85
C PHE A 102 -15.15 -6.39 -2.74
N CYS A 103 -15.13 -6.26 -4.06
CA CYS A 103 -15.14 -7.40 -4.99
C CYS A 103 -13.78 -8.08 -5.20
N ARG A 104 -12.67 -7.56 -4.65
CA ARG A 104 -11.30 -8.07 -4.90
C ARG A 104 -10.62 -8.76 -3.73
N LEU A 105 -11.41 -9.37 -2.87
CA LEU A 105 -10.93 -10.02 -1.64
C LEU A 105 -9.94 -11.16 -1.83
N CYS A 106 -10.01 -11.88 -2.96
CA CYS A 106 -9.05 -12.96 -3.27
C CYS A 106 -7.60 -12.47 -3.32
N PHE A 107 -7.38 -11.23 -3.77
CA PHE A 107 -6.05 -10.62 -3.85
C PHE A 107 -5.48 -10.33 -2.46
N CYS A 108 -6.31 -9.80 -1.57
CA CYS A 108 -5.95 -9.60 -0.16
C CYS A 108 -5.64 -10.94 0.52
N ARG A 109 -6.42 -11.99 0.24
CA ARG A 109 -6.22 -13.32 0.84
C ARG A 109 -4.89 -13.94 0.41
N GLY A 110 -4.58 -13.95 -0.90
CA GLY A 110 -3.31 -14.49 -1.40
C GLY A 110 -2.11 -13.78 -0.77
N PHE A 111 -2.19 -12.45 -0.63
CA PHE A 111 -1.13 -11.69 0.00
C PHE A 111 -0.94 -12.01 1.49
N VAL A 112 -2.02 -12.08 2.26
CA VAL A 112 -1.91 -12.31 3.71
C VAL A 112 -1.45 -13.74 4.02
N VAL A 113 -1.86 -14.73 3.22
CA VAL A 113 -1.54 -16.15 3.44
C VAL A 113 -0.13 -16.53 2.98
N ASP A 114 0.26 -16.17 1.75
CA ASP A 114 1.41 -16.83 1.10
C ASP A 114 2.77 -16.24 1.46
N SER A 115 2.82 -15.11 2.17
CA SER A 115 4.03 -14.30 2.18
C SER A 115 4.59 -13.94 3.56
N GLY A 116 3.84 -14.20 4.65
CA GLY A 116 4.24 -13.77 6.00
C GLY A 116 4.09 -12.26 6.24
N ALA A 117 3.34 -11.56 5.39
CA ALA A 117 3.29 -10.08 5.34
C ALA A 117 2.54 -9.49 6.49
N SER A 118 1.63 -10.29 7.02
CA SER A 118 0.76 -9.94 8.13
C SER A 118 1.54 -9.43 9.35
N ARG A 119 2.82 -9.77 9.49
CA ARG A 119 3.69 -9.25 10.56
C ARG A 119 4.16 -7.81 10.35
N TYR A 120 4.16 -7.34 9.10
CA TYR A 120 4.67 -6.03 8.70
C TYR A 120 3.57 -5.08 8.25
N LEU A 121 2.34 -5.58 8.20
CA LEU A 121 1.16 -4.86 7.80
C LEU A 121 0.17 -4.81 8.94
N SER A 122 -0.34 -3.62 9.22
CA SER A 122 -1.34 -3.42 10.26
C SER A 122 -2.76 -3.69 9.75
N GLY A 123 -2.95 -3.72 8.43
CA GLY A 123 -4.24 -4.06 7.85
C GLY A 123 -4.41 -3.72 6.37
N SER A 124 -5.62 -3.93 5.89
CA SER A 124 -6.09 -3.56 4.56
C SER A 124 -7.13 -2.46 4.59
N VAL A 125 -7.14 -1.65 3.54
CA VAL A 125 -8.05 -0.53 3.37
C VAL A 125 -8.97 -0.78 2.18
N PHE A 126 -10.26 -0.53 2.32
CA PHE A 126 -11.23 -0.74 1.24
C PHE A 126 -11.99 0.54 0.90
N HIS A 127 -12.44 0.64 -0.34
CA HIS A 127 -13.39 1.67 -0.80
C HIS A 127 -14.69 1.03 -1.31
N ALA A 128 -15.82 1.75 -1.24
CA ALA A 128 -17.15 1.17 -1.51
C ALA A 128 -17.54 1.12 -2.99
N SER A 129 -16.68 1.55 -3.91
CA SER A 129 -17.07 1.72 -5.31
C SER A 129 -17.64 0.48 -6.02
N VAL A 130 -17.32 -0.75 -5.61
CA VAL A 130 -17.86 -2.01 -6.18
C VAL A 130 -17.90 -3.13 -5.13
N GLY A 131 -18.93 -3.98 -5.17
CA GLY A 131 -19.08 -5.16 -4.33
C GLY A 131 -19.92 -4.92 -3.07
N VAL A 132 -19.90 -5.87 -2.12
CA VAL A 132 -20.78 -5.84 -0.94
C VAL A 132 -19.96 -5.81 0.35
N VAL A 133 -20.29 -4.90 1.27
CA VAL A 133 -19.57 -4.74 2.55
C VAL A 133 -19.52 -6.01 3.40
N SER A 134 -20.54 -6.88 3.31
CA SER A 134 -20.58 -8.16 4.03
C SER A 134 -19.41 -9.09 3.66
N SER A 135 -18.80 -8.89 2.49
CA SER A 135 -17.63 -9.64 2.06
C SER A 135 -16.40 -9.35 2.95
N MET A 136 -16.30 -8.17 3.57
CA MET A 136 -15.24 -7.88 4.55
C MET A 136 -15.36 -8.74 5.82
N SER A 137 -16.58 -9.02 6.27
CA SER A 137 -16.82 -9.87 7.45
C SER A 137 -16.29 -11.30 7.22
N ALA A 138 -16.46 -11.83 6.01
CA ALA A 138 -15.93 -13.14 5.64
C ALA A 138 -14.39 -13.17 5.65
N LEU A 139 -13.72 -12.08 5.23
CA LEU A 139 -12.27 -12.01 5.29
C LEU A 139 -11.76 -11.90 6.74
N ARG A 140 -12.42 -11.10 7.56
CA ARG A 140 -12.04 -10.90 8.97
C ARG A 140 -12.10 -12.20 9.77
N CYS A 141 -13.07 -13.06 9.50
CA CYS A 141 -13.14 -14.39 10.13
C CYS A 141 -11.91 -15.26 9.84
N GLY A 142 -11.24 -15.07 8.70
CA GLY A 142 -10.00 -15.77 8.35
C GLY A 142 -8.71 -15.12 8.85
N PHE A 143 -8.75 -13.84 9.28
CA PHE A 143 -7.57 -13.05 9.65
C PHE A 143 -7.86 -12.11 10.84
N SER A 144 -8.08 -12.68 12.03
CA SER A 144 -8.53 -11.95 13.22
C SER A 144 -7.56 -10.89 13.75
N VAL A 145 -6.26 -11.00 13.44
CA VAL A 145 -5.19 -10.08 13.89
C VAL A 145 -4.97 -8.92 12.90
N PHE A 146 -5.50 -9.04 11.69
CA PHE A 146 -5.25 -8.09 10.60
C PHE A 146 -6.37 -7.04 10.53
N GLY A 147 -6.00 -5.76 10.51
CA GLY A 147 -6.97 -4.66 10.48
C GLY A 147 -7.73 -4.57 9.15
N PHE A 148 -9.00 -4.19 9.22
CA PHE A 148 -9.84 -3.94 8.05
C PHE A 148 -10.42 -2.54 8.18
N TYR A 149 -10.02 -1.63 7.29
CA TYR A 149 -10.36 -0.21 7.34
C TYR A 149 -11.18 0.19 6.13
N PHE A 150 -12.13 1.08 6.33
CA PHE A 150 -12.88 1.74 5.26
C PHE A 150 -12.34 3.17 5.11
N PHE A 151 -12.04 3.61 3.88
CA PHE A 151 -11.36 4.89 3.66
C PHE A 151 -12.05 5.84 2.69
N ASP A 152 -12.84 5.35 1.74
CA ASP A 152 -13.57 6.22 0.81
C ASP A 152 -14.78 5.51 0.17
N LEU A 153 -15.72 6.28 -0.37
CA LEU A 153 -16.89 5.77 -1.11
C LEU A 153 -16.55 5.48 -2.57
#